data_AF-A0AA39K531-F1
#
_entry.id   AF-A0AA39K531-F1
#
_cell.length_a   1.000
_cell.length_b   1.000
_cell.length_c   1.000
_cell.angle_alpha   90.00
_cell.angle_beta   90.00
_cell.angle_gamma   90.00
#
_symmetry.space_group_name_H-M   'P 1'
#
loop_
_entity.id
_entity.type
_entity.pdbx_description
1 polymer ?
#
loop_
_entity_poly.entity_id
_entity_poly.type
_entity_poly.pdbx_seq_one_letter_code
_entity_poly.pdbx_strand_id
1 'polypeptide(L)'
;MIGTTVLRRTPRSLLLNAAHRSISSTAPRAQRFLLYAPDKTEEGILARRFQVRPQHLERIHTFLKNGTLRDGGLIVDPESQPDSGKVAAIGSCMILEAETLADAKELVESDIYYTSGVWDPEKLVIVPFIPATLP
;
A
#
# COMPACT_ATOMS: atom_id res chain seq x y z
N MET A 1 46.07 -69.78 20.37
CA MET A 1 45.21 -70.09 19.22
C MET A 1 44.93 -68.80 18.49
N ILE A 2 45.16 -68.83 17.18
CA ILE A 2 45.14 -67.71 16.24
C ILE A 2 43.68 -67.43 15.86
N GLY A 3 43.29 -66.16 15.73
CA GLY A 3 41.93 -65.78 15.35
C GLY A 3 41.83 -64.33 14.91
N THR A 4 42.39 -64.01 13.75
CA THR A 4 42.14 -62.79 12.97
C THR A 4 40.70 -62.82 12.46
N THR A 5 39.92 -61.73 12.55
CA THR A 5 38.88 -61.37 11.53
C THR A 5 38.39 -59.92 11.71
N VAL A 6 38.88 -59.08 10.79
CA VAL A 6 38.19 -58.09 9.95
C VAL A 6 37.25 -57.04 10.58
N LEU A 7 37.74 -55.81 10.48
CA LEU A 7 37.09 -54.50 10.48
C LEU A 7 35.79 -54.45 9.64
N ARG A 8 34.69 -53.94 10.20
CA ARG A 8 33.62 -53.27 9.41
C ARG A 8 33.20 -51.98 10.08
N ARG A 9 33.70 -50.88 9.54
CA ARG A 9 33.21 -49.52 9.78
C ARG A 9 31.85 -49.39 9.12
N THR A 10 30.80 -49.08 9.88
CA THR A 10 29.55 -48.59 9.31
C THR A 10 29.71 -47.10 8.98
N PRO A 11 29.34 -46.66 7.77
CA PRO A 11 29.41 -45.25 7.42
C PRO A 11 28.30 -44.50 8.17
N ARG A 12 28.71 -43.42 8.83
CA ARG A 12 27.85 -42.35 9.34
C ARG A 12 26.89 -41.96 8.22
N SER A 13 25.59 -42.23 8.38
CA SER A 13 24.59 -41.78 7.41
C SER A 13 24.58 -40.26 7.42
N LEU A 14 25.25 -39.68 6.42
CA LEU A 14 25.01 -38.32 6.00
C LEU A 14 23.60 -38.30 5.43
N LEU A 15 22.61 -38.01 6.30
CA LEU A 15 21.34 -37.49 5.84
C LEU A 15 21.67 -36.18 5.15
N LEU A 16 21.77 -36.24 3.83
CA LEU A 16 21.79 -35.08 2.96
C LEU A 16 20.47 -34.36 3.26
N ASN A 17 20.53 -33.28 4.03
CA ASN A 17 19.45 -32.30 4.03
C ASN A 17 19.37 -31.79 2.60
N ALA A 18 18.48 -32.40 1.80
CA ALA A 18 17.95 -31.77 0.62
C ALA A 18 17.24 -30.52 1.14
N ALA A 19 17.99 -29.43 1.21
CA ALA A 19 17.44 -28.10 1.32
C ALA A 19 16.38 -28.03 0.23
N HIS A 20 15.12 -28.05 0.63
CA HIS A 20 14.05 -27.59 -0.22
C HIS A 20 14.39 -26.14 -0.49
N ARG A 21 15.09 -25.90 -1.60
CA ARG A 21 15.30 -24.58 -2.15
C ARG A 21 13.92 -24.11 -2.53
N SER A 22 13.25 -23.46 -1.57
CA SER A 22 12.06 -22.68 -1.83
C SER A 22 12.40 -21.80 -3.02
N ILE A 23 11.69 -22.01 -4.13
CA ILE A 23 11.76 -21.10 -5.27
C ILE A 23 11.09 -19.83 -4.76
N SER A 24 11.91 -18.94 -4.20
CA SER A 24 11.49 -17.58 -3.90
C SER A 24 10.98 -17.00 -5.20
N SER A 25 9.68 -16.69 -5.27
CA SER A 25 9.13 -15.93 -6.38
C SER A 25 9.92 -14.64 -6.50
N THR A 26 10.49 -14.38 -7.67
CA THR A 26 11.17 -13.13 -8.00
C THR A 26 10.19 -12.00 -8.36
N ALA A 27 8.89 -12.29 -8.39
CA ALA A 27 7.86 -11.27 -8.53
C ALA A 27 7.85 -10.40 -7.26
N PRO A 28 7.99 -9.07 -7.37
CA PRO A 28 7.85 -8.17 -6.25
C PRO A 28 6.49 -8.41 -5.59
N ARG A 29 6.49 -8.71 -4.28
CA ARG A 29 5.23 -8.77 -3.56
C ARG A 29 4.76 -7.34 -3.37
N ALA A 30 3.55 -7.03 -3.83
CA ALA A 30 2.96 -5.71 -3.63
C ALA A 30 3.08 -5.30 -2.16
N GLN A 31 3.69 -4.15 -1.94
CA GLN A 31 3.88 -3.49 -0.66
C GLN A 31 2.74 -2.52 -0.42
N ARG A 32 2.48 -2.20 0.85
CA ARG A 32 1.46 -1.22 1.20
C ARG A 32 2.08 0.13 1.46
N PHE A 33 1.38 1.18 1.03
CA PHE A 33 1.77 2.56 1.23
C PHE A 33 0.63 3.35 1.85
N LEU A 34 0.93 4.09 2.91
CA LEU A 34 0.03 5.10 3.45
C LEU A 34 0.21 6.38 2.63
N LEU A 35 -0.91 6.91 2.16
CA LEU A 35 -1.03 8.25 1.61
C LEU A 35 -1.71 9.16 2.63
N TYR A 36 -1.07 10.28 2.93
CA TYR A 36 -1.71 11.46 3.50
C TYR A 36 -1.61 12.59 2.46
N ALA A 37 -2.75 13.06 1.96
CA ALA A 37 -2.84 14.06 0.91
C ALA A 37 -3.73 15.22 1.39
N PRO A 38 -3.15 16.28 1.97
CA PRO A 38 -3.91 17.46 2.34
C PRO A 38 -4.39 18.20 1.09
N ASP A 39 -5.59 18.77 1.15
CA ASP A 39 -6.06 19.69 0.14
C ASP A 39 -5.29 21.02 0.27
N LYS A 40 -5.12 21.76 -0.83
CA LYS A 40 -4.60 23.13 -0.79
C LYS A 40 -5.53 24.04 0.02
N THR A 41 -4.96 25.05 0.66
CA THR A 41 -5.70 25.99 1.52
C THR A 41 -6.18 27.24 0.79
N GLU A 42 -5.99 27.31 -0.53
CA GLU A 42 -6.42 28.43 -1.35
C GLU A 42 -7.95 28.50 -1.47
N GLU A 43 -8.49 29.69 -1.73
CA GLU A 43 -9.92 29.86 -1.96
C GLU A 43 -10.40 29.05 -3.18
N GLY A 44 -11.57 28.42 -3.08
CA GLY A 44 -12.16 27.64 -4.16
C GLY A 44 -11.69 26.19 -4.29
N ILE A 45 -10.70 25.76 -3.49
CA ILE A 45 -10.22 24.35 -3.52
C ILE A 45 -11.33 23.37 -3.11
N LEU A 46 -12.10 23.69 -2.07
CA LEU A 46 -13.23 22.85 -1.65
C LEU A 46 -14.26 22.65 -2.78
N ALA A 47 -14.60 23.73 -3.48
CA ALA A 47 -15.53 23.66 -4.61
C ALA A 47 -14.96 22.81 -5.75
N ARG A 48 -13.68 23.01 -6.11
CA ARG A 48 -12.99 22.20 -7.13
C ARG A 48 -12.95 20.72 -6.75
N ARG A 49 -12.64 20.41 -5.48
CA ARG A 49 -12.65 19.06 -4.94
C ARG A 49 -13.99 18.38 -5.18
N PHE A 50 -15.10 19.04 -4.90
CA PHE A 50 -16.42 18.46 -5.12
C PHE A 50 -16.78 18.39 -6.61
N GLN A 51 -16.35 19.36 -7.42
CA GLN A 51 -16.55 19.35 -8.87
C GLN A 51 -15.91 18.12 -9.54
N VAL A 52 -14.67 17.78 -9.17
CA VAL A 52 -13.95 16.63 -9.77
C VAL A 52 -14.08 15.34 -8.97
N ARG A 53 -14.76 15.36 -7.80
CA ARG A 53 -14.98 14.19 -6.95
C ARG A 53 -15.55 12.98 -7.67
N PRO A 54 -16.52 13.10 -8.61
CA PRO A 54 -17.04 11.93 -9.32
C PRO A 54 -15.95 11.16 -10.07
N GLN A 55 -15.02 11.85 -10.73
CA GLN A 55 -13.91 11.25 -11.48
C GLN A 55 -12.89 10.58 -10.54
N HIS A 56 -12.59 11.24 -9.40
CA HIS A 56 -11.76 10.65 -8.36
C HIS A 56 -12.38 9.33 -7.86
N LEU A 57 -13.67 9.36 -7.51
CA LEU A 57 -14.35 8.18 -6.98
C LEU A 57 -14.45 7.05 -8.01
N GLU A 58 -14.63 7.32 -9.30
CA GLU A 58 -14.61 6.28 -10.34
C GLU A 58 -13.30 5.47 -10.34
N ARG A 59 -12.16 6.18 -10.23
CA ARG A 59 -10.84 5.57 -10.11
C ARG A 59 -10.72 4.77 -8.81
N ILE A 60 -11.17 5.33 -7.69
CA ILE A 60 -11.15 4.65 -6.38
C ILE A 60 -11.96 3.34 -6.42
N HIS A 61 -13.14 3.33 -7.03
CA HIS A 61 -13.91 2.09 -7.20
C HIS A 61 -13.16 1.04 -8.03
N THR A 62 -12.45 1.46 -9.07
CA THR A 62 -11.61 0.56 -9.87
C THR A 62 -10.45 -0.01 -9.04
N PHE A 63 -9.81 0.83 -8.23
CA PHE A 63 -8.69 0.44 -7.37
C PHE A 63 -9.10 -0.50 -6.24
N LEU A 64 -10.30 -0.32 -5.67
CA LEU A 64 -10.85 -1.27 -4.70
C LEU A 64 -11.11 -2.64 -5.34
N LYS A 65 -11.68 -2.66 -6.56
CA LYS A 65 -11.99 -3.90 -7.28
C LYS A 65 -10.75 -4.71 -7.65
N ASN A 66 -9.66 -4.05 -8.05
CA ASN A 66 -8.44 -4.71 -8.50
C ASN A 66 -7.39 -4.90 -7.38
N GLY A 67 -7.66 -4.42 -6.17
CA GLY A 67 -6.77 -4.54 -5.01
C GLY A 67 -5.67 -3.47 -4.90
N THR A 68 -5.62 -2.49 -5.81
CA THR A 68 -4.68 -1.36 -5.75
C THR A 68 -4.95 -0.45 -4.55
N LEU A 69 -6.19 -0.37 -4.07
CA LEU A 69 -6.57 0.33 -2.84
C LEU A 69 -7.16 -0.67 -1.85
N ARG A 70 -6.72 -0.61 -0.59
CA ARG A 70 -7.29 -1.39 0.51
C ARG A 70 -8.37 -0.65 1.27
N ASP A 71 -8.10 0.61 1.59
CA ASP A 71 -9.03 1.49 2.27
C ASP A 71 -8.68 2.94 1.97
N GLY A 72 -9.64 3.85 2.09
CA GLY A 72 -9.44 5.26 1.87
C GLY A 72 -10.62 6.12 2.30
N GLY A 73 -10.32 7.33 2.73
CA GLY A 73 -11.31 8.22 3.33
C GLY A 73 -11.04 9.70 3.10
N LEU A 74 -12.09 10.48 3.33
CA LEU A 74 -12.03 11.93 3.39
C LEU A 74 -11.52 12.36 4.78
N ILE A 75 -10.50 13.21 4.82
CA ILE A 75 -10.10 13.91 6.03
C ILE A 75 -10.95 15.18 6.11
N VAL A 76 -11.58 15.41 7.26
CA VAL A 76 -12.50 16.52 7.49
C VAL A 76 -11.94 17.48 8.53
N ASP A 77 -12.33 18.74 8.42
CA ASP A 77 -12.05 19.74 9.45
C ASP A 77 -12.60 19.26 10.80
N PRO A 78 -11.88 19.44 11.93
CA PRO A 78 -12.35 19.03 13.25
C PRO A 78 -13.72 19.58 13.64
N GLU A 79 -14.11 20.75 13.12
CA GLU A 79 -15.40 21.39 13.37
C GLU A 79 -16.51 20.89 12.41
N SER A 80 -16.17 20.00 11.47
CA SER A 80 -17.15 19.37 10.58
C SER A 80 -18.14 18.52 11.36
N GLN A 81 -19.37 18.46 10.86
CA GLN A 81 -20.43 17.61 11.41
C GLN A 81 -20.82 16.59 10.33
N PRO A 82 -20.17 15.41 10.29
CA PRO A 82 -20.35 14.43 9.22
C PRO A 82 -21.81 13.99 9.06
N ASP A 83 -22.51 13.83 10.18
CA ASP A 83 -23.89 13.33 10.22
C ASP A 83 -24.94 14.37 9.81
N SER A 84 -24.57 15.67 9.82
CA SER A 84 -25.48 16.76 9.43
C SER A 84 -25.32 17.19 7.96
N GLY A 85 -24.44 16.52 7.22
CA GLY A 85 -24.14 16.84 5.81
C GLY A 85 -23.25 18.08 5.61
N LYS A 86 -22.84 18.76 6.68
CA LYS A 86 -21.88 19.86 6.63
C LYS A 86 -20.47 19.32 6.81
N VAL A 87 -19.86 18.95 5.69
CA VAL A 87 -18.51 18.40 5.67
C VAL A 87 -17.54 19.37 5.01
N ALA A 88 -16.63 19.93 5.80
CA ALA A 88 -15.49 20.67 5.29
C ALA A 88 -14.34 19.69 5.06
N ALA A 89 -14.12 19.33 3.80
CA ALA A 89 -13.00 18.48 3.42
C ALA A 89 -11.67 19.24 3.55
N ILE A 90 -10.66 18.59 4.12
CA ILE A 90 -9.29 19.13 4.26
C ILE A 90 -8.22 18.21 3.68
N GLY A 91 -8.61 17.05 3.14
CA GLY A 91 -7.69 16.14 2.48
C GLY A 91 -8.23 14.73 2.29
N SER A 92 -7.33 13.82 1.97
CA SER A 92 -7.58 12.39 1.77
C SER A 92 -6.53 11.54 2.48
N CYS A 93 -6.94 10.38 2.96
CA CYS A 93 -6.05 9.34 3.49
C CYS A 93 -6.33 8.02 2.77
N MET A 94 -5.29 7.28 2.36
CA MET A 94 -5.45 6.03 1.60
C MET A 94 -4.37 5.01 1.95
N ILE A 95 -4.70 3.72 1.81
CA ILE A 95 -3.74 2.61 1.87
C ILE A 95 -3.69 1.94 0.50
N LEU A 96 -2.60 2.19 -0.24
CA LEU A 96 -2.38 1.71 -1.60
C LEU A 96 -1.52 0.43 -1.61
N GLU A 97 -1.70 -0.43 -2.61
CA GLU A 97 -0.79 -1.54 -2.92
C GLU A 97 -0.04 -1.26 -4.22
N ALA A 98 1.29 -1.35 -4.17
CA ALA A 98 2.18 -1.13 -5.31
C ALA A 98 3.49 -1.90 -5.15
N GLU A 99 4.24 -2.15 -6.22
CA GLU A 99 5.50 -2.89 -6.13
C GLU A 99 6.60 -2.05 -5.46
N THR A 100 6.66 -0.77 -5.80
CA THR A 100 7.66 0.18 -5.27
C THR A 100 7.03 1.50 -4.81
N LEU A 101 7.81 2.31 -4.08
CA LEU A 101 7.41 3.67 -3.72
C LEU A 101 7.22 4.56 -4.95
N ALA A 102 7.98 4.32 -6.02
CA ALA A 102 7.85 5.09 -7.27
C ALA A 102 6.50 4.81 -7.94
N ASP A 103 6.09 3.54 -8.00
CA ASP A 103 4.78 3.16 -8.56
C ASP A 103 3.64 3.74 -7.72
N ALA A 104 3.77 3.72 -6.38
CA ALA A 104 2.79 4.34 -5.49
C ALA A 104 2.69 5.87 -5.73
N LYS A 105 3.81 6.55 -5.97
CA LYS A 105 3.82 7.98 -6.33
C LYS A 105 3.13 8.23 -7.66
N GLU A 106 3.43 7.45 -8.69
CA GLU A 106 2.77 7.58 -10.00
C GLU A 106 1.26 7.38 -9.90
N LEU A 107 0.80 6.41 -9.09
CA LEU A 107 -0.62 6.22 -8.81
C LEU A 107 -1.26 7.43 -8.12
N VAL A 108 -0.54 8.16 -7.28
CA VAL A 108 -1.07 9.34 -6.59
C VAL A 108 -1.03 10.57 -7.49
N GLU A 109 0.08 10.80 -8.19
CA GLU A 109 0.30 11.98 -9.04
C GLU A 109 -0.58 11.98 -10.29
N SER A 110 -1.06 10.81 -10.73
CA SER A 110 -2.02 10.70 -11.82
C SER A 110 -3.48 10.91 -11.39
N ASP A 111 -3.78 11.06 -10.09
CA ASP A 111 -5.15 11.26 -9.61
C ASP A 111 -5.70 12.62 -10.06
N ILE A 112 -7.01 12.71 -10.26
CA ILE A 112 -7.65 13.98 -10.64
C ILE A 112 -7.52 15.03 -9.54
N TYR A 113 -7.49 14.64 -8.26
CA TYR A 113 -7.23 15.57 -7.16
C TYR A 113 -5.80 16.12 -7.19
N TYR A 114 -4.82 15.34 -7.65
CA TYR A 114 -3.49 15.86 -7.87
C TYR A 114 -3.43 16.79 -9.10
N THR A 115 -3.85 16.27 -10.26
CA THR A 115 -3.70 16.96 -11.56
C THR A 115 -4.57 18.19 -11.72
N SER A 116 -5.71 18.30 -11.03
CA SER A 116 -6.54 19.51 -10.98
C SER A 116 -6.10 20.51 -9.89
N GLY A 117 -5.05 20.17 -9.13
CA GLY A 117 -4.50 21.02 -8.08
C GLY A 117 -5.42 21.14 -6.86
N VAL A 118 -6.15 20.08 -6.51
CA VAL A 118 -6.88 19.98 -5.24
C VAL A 118 -5.93 19.63 -4.11
N TRP A 119 -5.12 18.58 -4.28
CA TRP A 119 -4.09 18.21 -3.32
C TRP A 119 -2.90 19.17 -3.36
N ASP A 120 -2.26 19.35 -2.22
CA ASP A 120 -1.01 20.11 -2.06
C ASP A 120 0.20 19.17 -2.24
N PRO A 121 0.92 19.23 -3.38
CA PRO A 121 2.03 18.32 -3.65
C PRO A 121 3.20 18.49 -2.67
N GLU A 122 3.38 19.68 -2.10
CA GLU A 122 4.50 19.97 -1.20
C GLU A 122 4.32 19.36 0.19
N LYS A 123 3.08 19.06 0.58
CA LYS A 123 2.72 18.48 1.89
C LYS A 123 2.28 17.02 1.80
N LEU A 124 2.29 16.46 0.60
CA LEU A 124 1.87 15.09 0.36
C LEU A 124 2.87 14.10 0.97
N VAL A 125 2.36 13.10 1.69
CA VAL A 125 3.18 12.04 2.30
C VAL A 125 2.78 10.70 1.73
N ILE A 126 3.74 9.98 1.13
CA ILE A 126 3.61 8.58 0.72
C ILE A 126 4.74 7.80 1.36
N VAL A 127 4.40 6.84 2.22
CA VAL A 127 5.38 6.06 2.99
C VAL A 127 5.00 4.58 3.04
N PRO A 128 5.98 3.66 3.12
CA PRO A 128 5.69 2.26 3.39
C PRO A 128 4.87 2.09 4.66
N PHE A 129 3.87 1.22 4.61
CA PHE A 129 2.93 0.99 5.70
C PHE A 129 2.77 -0.49 5.99
N ILE A 130 2.92 -0.87 7.27
CA ILE A 130 2.73 -2.24 7.74
C ILE A 130 1.48 -2.23 8.64
N PRO A 131 0.31 -2.65 8.13
CA PRO A 131 -0.89 -2.74 8.95
C PRO A 131 -0.75 -3.82 10.03
N ALA A 132 -1.21 -3.52 11.24
CA ALA A 132 -1.30 -4.49 12.34
C ALA A 132 -2.51 -5.43 12.21
N THR A 133 -3.54 -5.02 11.46
CA THR A 133 -4.85 -5.68 11.38
C THR A 133 -5.11 -6.26 9.99
N LEU A 134 -4.18 -7.06 9.50
CA LEU A 134 -4.44 -7.82 8.28
C LEU A 134 -5.48 -8.91 8.54
N PRO A 135 -6.46 -9.12 7.64
CA PRO A 135 -7.27 -10.32 7.68
C PRO A 135 -6.42 -11.58 7.50
#